data_AF-A0A484BE06-F1
#
_entry.id   AF-A0A484BE06-F1
#
_cell.length_a   1.000
_cell.length_b   1.000
_cell.length_c   1.000
_cell.angle_alpha   90.00
_cell.angle_beta   90.00
_cell.angle_gamma   90.00
#
_symmetry.space_group_name_H-M   'P 1'
#
loop_
_entity.id
_entity.type
_entity.pdbx_description
1 polymer ?
#
loop_
_entity_poly.entity_id
_entity_poly.type
_entity_poly.pdbx_seq_one_letter_code
_entity_poly.pdbx_strand_id
1 'polypeptide(L)'
;MHTLRHAQLALIVLLGLGLARIGANVPSYSEYDAPMRYDTRRGGGGRYNNRQQQLQQQASAAQTLYPRPGGINYDLAETPAQQQQPRRREYLLRAHEGVSSRDQHKCRIWVPSEAVSKYPLASLIQTDVANKLTSIEVCCTGYTPTRLMGVTVCRPICSCQNGGCRVPGECDCYEGFVRNDNGDCVFACPIGCQNGRCYLDGSCQCDMGYMLDETRRFCRPICSTGCGNNPRHNCTEPEVCSCAKGYQLTNEGCQPVCDPDCGIGGICRDNNECDCGPGYTLKDGVCQSDCYQKCYNGVCVSRNRCICDPGFTYHEQSTMCVPV
;
A
#
# COMPACT_ATOMS: atom_id res chain seq x y z
N MET A 1 57.40 15.24 -23.76
CA MET A 1 58.26 15.09 -24.96
C MET A 1 57.97 13.69 -25.48
N HIS A 2 57.31 13.47 -26.64
CA HIS A 2 57.74 13.67 -28.04
C HIS A 2 58.94 12.78 -28.42
N THR A 3 58.98 11.96 -29.50
CA THR A 3 58.04 11.53 -30.59
C THR A 3 58.33 10.04 -30.96
N LEU A 4 57.73 9.27 -31.89
CA LEU A 4 56.63 9.38 -32.90
C LEU A 4 55.62 8.20 -32.66
N ARG A 5 54.55 7.84 -33.41
CA ARG A 5 53.83 8.24 -34.66
C ARG A 5 54.23 7.66 -36.06
N HIS A 6 53.30 6.84 -36.60
CA HIS A 6 52.84 6.68 -38.01
C HIS A 6 53.60 5.83 -39.07
N ALA A 7 52.97 4.70 -39.44
CA ALA A 7 52.61 4.22 -40.81
C ALA A 7 51.54 3.11 -40.63
N GLN A 8 50.47 2.84 -41.40
CA GLN A 8 50.09 2.98 -42.83
C GLN A 8 50.88 2.06 -43.80
N LEU A 9 50.28 1.37 -44.79
CA LEU A 9 48.87 1.24 -45.23
C LEU A 9 48.65 -0.05 -46.05
N ALA A 10 47.39 -0.52 -46.11
CA ALA A 10 46.72 -1.33 -47.16
C ALA A 10 47.34 -2.65 -47.70
N LEU A 11 46.52 -3.71 -47.68
CA LEU A 11 46.18 -4.46 -48.90
C LEU A 11 44.73 -4.98 -48.83
N ILE A 12 44.10 -5.21 -49.99
CA ILE A 12 42.70 -5.62 -50.17
C ILE A 12 42.67 -6.76 -51.20
N VAL A 13 41.81 -7.78 -51.05
CA VAL A 13 40.98 -8.39 -52.14
C VAL A 13 40.05 -9.51 -51.62
N LEU A 14 38.75 -9.21 -51.75
CA LEU A 14 37.57 -10.06 -52.04
C LEU A 14 37.64 -11.60 -51.95
N LEU A 15 36.71 -12.16 -51.15
CA LEU A 15 35.78 -13.28 -51.45
C LEU A 15 34.75 -13.34 -50.29
N GLY A 16 33.46 -13.67 -50.45
CA GLY A 16 32.66 -13.84 -51.67
C GLY A 16 31.37 -14.65 -51.42
N LEU A 17 30.19 -13.99 -51.40
CA LEU A 17 28.82 -14.56 -51.30
C LEU A 17 28.39 -15.15 -49.93
N GLY A 18 27.09 -15.07 -49.60
CA GLY A 18 26.51 -15.74 -48.41
C GLY A 18 25.41 -15.06 -47.58
N LEU A 19 24.71 -14.02 -48.06
CA LEU A 19 23.68 -13.32 -47.26
C LEU A 19 22.27 -13.96 -47.38
N ALA A 20 21.83 -14.66 -46.33
CA ALA A 20 20.42 -14.97 -46.11
C ALA A 20 19.77 -13.90 -45.22
N ARG A 21 18.68 -13.27 -45.68
CA ARG A 21 17.87 -12.36 -44.85
C ARG A 21 16.73 -13.13 -44.18
N ILE A 22 16.59 -12.97 -42.88
CA ILE A 22 15.36 -13.30 -42.13
C ILE A 22 14.85 -11.99 -41.52
N GLY A 23 13.61 -11.63 -41.83
CA GLY A 23 12.99 -10.40 -41.32
C GLY A 23 12.46 -10.58 -39.90
N ALA A 24 12.75 -9.64 -39.01
CA ALA A 24 12.08 -9.56 -37.71
C ALA A 24 10.67 -8.97 -37.90
N ASN A 25 9.63 -9.74 -37.58
CA ASN A 25 8.27 -9.23 -37.55
C ASN A 25 8.04 -8.39 -36.29
N VAL A 26 7.56 -7.15 -36.47
CA VAL A 26 7.12 -6.26 -35.41
C VAL A 26 5.60 -6.12 -35.51
N PRO A 27 4.81 -6.54 -34.51
CA PRO A 27 3.37 -6.30 -34.50
C PRO A 27 3.07 -4.80 -34.36
N SER A 28 2.30 -4.25 -35.30
CA SER A 28 1.78 -2.88 -35.23
C SER A 28 0.49 -2.84 -34.42
N TYR A 29 0.23 -1.72 -33.74
CA TYR A 29 -0.93 -1.55 -32.85
C TYR A 29 -1.92 -0.51 -33.44
N SER A 30 -3.02 -1.00 -34.00
CA SER A 30 -4.21 -0.25 -34.42
C SER A 30 -5.39 -1.22 -34.44
N GLU A 31 -6.33 -1.12 -33.50
CA GLU A 31 -7.55 -0.30 -33.66
C GLU A 31 -8.59 -0.96 -34.59
N TYR A 32 -9.64 -1.55 -34.00
CA TYR A 32 -10.97 -1.68 -34.63
C TYR A 32 -12.04 -1.99 -33.57
N ASP A 33 -12.96 -1.05 -33.35
CA ASP A 33 -14.25 -1.31 -32.73
C ASP A 33 -15.20 -2.06 -33.69
N ALA A 34 -15.97 -3.03 -33.17
CA ALA A 34 -17.14 -3.58 -33.86
C ALA A 34 -18.17 -4.14 -32.85
N PRO A 35 -19.48 -3.84 -32.99
CA PRO A 35 -20.47 -4.16 -31.97
C PRO A 35 -21.09 -5.57 -32.13
N MET A 36 -21.36 -6.22 -30.99
CA MET A 36 -22.21 -7.41 -30.92
C MET A 36 -23.67 -7.07 -31.29
N ARG A 37 -24.13 -7.57 -32.44
CA ARG A 37 -25.55 -7.55 -32.80
C ARG A 37 -26.32 -8.57 -31.96
N TYR A 38 -27.41 -8.15 -31.34
CA TYR A 38 -28.50 -9.06 -30.99
C TYR A 38 -29.22 -9.50 -32.27
N ASP A 39 -29.46 -10.80 -32.41
CA ASP A 39 -30.43 -11.35 -33.38
C ASP A 39 -31.54 -12.10 -32.63
N THR A 40 -32.69 -12.34 -33.30
CA THR A 40 -33.95 -12.66 -32.62
C THR A 40 -34.78 -13.74 -33.31
N ARG A 41 -35.62 -14.44 -32.52
CA ARG A 41 -36.60 -15.49 -32.95
C ARG A 41 -35.92 -16.83 -33.30
N ARG A 42 -36.54 -18.02 -33.20
CA ARG A 42 -37.79 -18.57 -32.60
C ARG A 42 -37.59 -20.11 -32.58
N GLY A 43 -38.20 -20.95 -31.75
CA GLY A 43 -39.13 -20.76 -30.63
C GLY A 43 -40.00 -22.03 -30.39
N GLY A 44 -40.72 -22.09 -29.27
CA GLY A 44 -41.70 -23.17 -28.93
C GLY A 44 -41.17 -24.21 -27.93
N GLY A 45 -41.99 -24.81 -27.04
CA GLY A 45 -43.42 -24.53 -26.76
C GLY A 45 -44.04 -25.46 -25.68
N GLY A 46 -45.14 -25.02 -25.05
CA GLY A 46 -45.87 -25.72 -23.97
C GLY A 46 -45.80 -24.96 -22.64
N ARG A 47 -46.83 -24.22 -22.17
CA ARG A 47 -48.15 -24.63 -21.61
C ARG A 47 -48.07 -25.52 -20.36
N TYR A 48 -48.46 -24.98 -19.19
CA TYR A 48 -49.78 -25.27 -18.59
C TYR A 48 -50.18 -24.24 -17.51
N ASN A 49 -51.44 -24.29 -17.06
CA ASN A 49 -52.24 -23.18 -16.52
C ASN A 49 -51.98 -22.70 -15.07
N ASN A 50 -52.13 -21.39 -14.90
CA ASN A 50 -52.87 -20.66 -13.83
C ASN A 50 -53.41 -21.43 -12.61
N ARG A 51 -53.23 -20.80 -11.43
CA ARG A 51 -54.36 -20.61 -10.48
C ARG A 51 -54.19 -19.32 -9.66
N GLN A 52 -55.18 -18.43 -9.73
CA GLN A 52 -55.41 -17.33 -8.78
C GLN A 52 -56.72 -17.60 -8.03
N GLN A 53 -56.74 -17.30 -6.72
CA GLN A 53 -57.81 -16.62 -5.96
C GLN A 53 -57.39 -16.63 -4.48
N GLN A 54 -57.11 -15.48 -3.88
CA GLN A 54 -58.06 -14.56 -3.24
C GLN A 54 -58.68 -15.11 -1.95
N LEU A 55 -58.34 -14.48 -0.83
CA LEU A 55 -59.31 -13.98 0.16
C LEU A 55 -58.77 -12.64 0.72
N GLN A 56 -59.65 -11.80 1.26
CA GLN A 56 -59.38 -10.40 1.62
C GLN A 56 -59.55 -10.15 3.12
N GLN A 57 -59.35 -8.88 3.51
CA GLN A 57 -59.65 -8.22 4.79
C GLN A 57 -58.47 -8.16 5.78
N GLN A 58 -58.20 -7.03 6.46
CA GLN A 58 -58.90 -5.73 6.53
C GLN A 58 -57.90 -4.56 6.41
N ALA A 59 -58.40 -3.34 6.16
CA ALA A 59 -57.58 -2.14 5.96
C ALA A 59 -57.91 -1.03 6.97
N SER A 60 -56.94 -0.17 7.26
CA SER A 60 -57.13 1.15 7.86
C SER A 60 -56.49 2.21 6.96
N ALA A 61 -56.99 3.44 7.01
CA ALA A 61 -56.83 4.41 5.91
C ALA A 61 -55.79 5.51 6.18
N ALA A 62 -55.11 5.94 5.12
CA ALA A 62 -54.45 7.23 4.99
C ALA A 62 -54.63 7.74 3.55
N GLN A 63 -54.69 9.06 3.36
CA GLN A 63 -55.14 9.69 2.10
C GLN A 63 -53.99 10.04 1.16
N THR A 64 -54.29 10.12 -0.13
CA THR A 64 -53.32 10.40 -1.20
C THR A 64 -52.84 11.86 -1.22
N LEU A 65 -51.53 12.05 -1.26
CA LEU A 65 -50.86 13.29 -1.69
C LEU A 65 -49.84 12.91 -2.78
N TYR A 66 -49.90 13.59 -3.94
CA TYR A 66 -49.03 13.30 -5.09
C TYR A 66 -47.72 14.10 -5.04
N PRO A 67 -46.54 13.46 -5.14
CA PRO A 67 -45.30 14.10 -5.57
C PRO A 67 -45.08 13.97 -7.09
N ARG A 68 -44.29 14.89 -7.65
CA ARG A 68 -43.83 14.83 -9.06
C ARG A 68 -42.79 13.72 -9.27
N PRO A 69 -42.61 13.20 -10.50
CA PRO A 69 -41.51 12.27 -10.80
C PRO A 69 -40.15 12.93 -10.54
N GLY A 70 -39.37 12.34 -9.63
CA GLY A 70 -37.95 12.66 -9.43
C GLY A 70 -37.06 12.05 -10.52
N GLY A 71 -35.81 12.49 -10.58
CA GLY A 71 -34.84 11.98 -11.57
C GLY A 71 -34.50 10.50 -11.39
N ILE A 72 -34.10 9.86 -12.50
CA ILE A 72 -33.60 8.49 -12.50
C ILE A 72 -32.24 8.49 -11.79
N ASN A 73 -32.17 7.83 -10.63
CA ASN A 73 -30.93 7.72 -9.87
C ASN A 73 -30.14 6.48 -10.32
N TYR A 74 -28.88 6.67 -10.71
CA TYR A 74 -27.97 5.61 -11.16
C TYR A 74 -27.00 5.20 -10.04
N ASP A 75 -27.53 4.92 -8.84
CA ASP A 75 -26.74 4.36 -7.73
C ASP A 75 -26.45 2.87 -7.95
N LEU A 76 -25.56 2.58 -8.91
CA LEU A 76 -24.66 1.44 -8.78
C LEU A 76 -23.55 1.84 -7.78
N ALA A 77 -23.92 1.83 -6.50
CA ALA A 77 -22.98 2.07 -5.41
C ALA A 77 -22.01 0.88 -5.30
N GLU A 78 -20.94 0.92 -6.09
CA GLU A 78 -19.73 0.16 -5.78
C GLU A 78 -19.30 0.53 -4.36
N THR A 79 -19.44 -0.40 -3.42
CA THR A 79 -18.93 -0.20 -2.06
C THR A 79 -17.43 0.01 -2.15
N PRO A 80 -16.88 1.16 -1.70
CA PRO A 80 -15.45 1.30 -1.57
C PRO A 80 -14.99 0.22 -0.59
N ALA A 81 -14.17 -0.73 -1.07
CA ALA A 81 -13.41 -1.57 -0.17
C ALA A 81 -12.68 -0.62 0.79
N GLN A 82 -12.89 -0.80 2.10
CA GLN A 82 -12.27 0.08 3.09
C GLN A 82 -10.76 -0.09 3.00
N GLN A 83 -10.12 0.83 2.27
CA GLN A 83 -8.67 0.96 2.18
C GLN A 83 -8.17 1.16 3.60
N GLN A 84 -7.73 0.07 4.24
CA GLN A 84 -7.31 0.10 5.63
C GLN A 84 -6.13 1.07 5.71
N GLN A 85 -6.30 2.16 6.46
CA GLN A 85 -5.25 3.17 6.56
C GLN A 85 -3.98 2.49 7.08
N PRO A 86 -2.81 2.75 6.46
CA PRO A 86 -1.59 2.02 6.78
C PRO A 86 -1.22 2.30 8.23
N ARG A 87 -1.24 1.26 9.08
CA ARG A 87 -1.17 1.43 10.55
C ARG A 87 0.18 1.96 11.07
N ARG A 88 1.22 1.99 10.21
CA ARG A 88 2.54 2.56 10.52
C ARG A 88 2.56 4.08 10.41
N ARG A 89 3.06 4.79 11.43
CA ARG A 89 3.15 6.27 11.47
C ARG A 89 4.04 6.89 10.40
N GLU A 90 5.02 6.15 9.87
CA GLU A 90 5.79 6.57 8.69
C GLU A 90 4.94 6.64 7.39
N TYR A 91 3.74 6.05 7.39
CA TYR A 91 2.80 5.98 6.26
C TYR A 91 1.48 6.72 6.52
N LEU A 92 1.21 7.14 7.77
CA LEU A 92 0.00 7.88 8.13
C LEU A 92 0.12 9.35 7.70
N LEU A 93 -0.86 9.81 6.92
CA LEU A 93 -1.06 11.23 6.65
C LEU A 93 -1.28 11.98 7.97
N ARG A 94 -0.43 12.97 8.24
CA ARG A 94 -0.36 13.67 9.53
C ARG A 94 -1.37 14.80 9.60
N ALA A 95 -1.78 15.16 10.82
CA ALA A 95 -2.79 16.21 11.05
C ALA A 95 -2.40 17.63 10.54
N HIS A 96 -1.14 17.85 10.15
CA HIS A 96 -0.64 19.13 9.60
C HIS A 96 -0.39 19.12 8.08
N GLU A 97 -0.66 18.00 7.40
CA GLU A 97 -0.49 17.83 5.95
C GLU A 97 -1.82 18.02 5.22
N GLY A 98 -2.00 19.16 4.55
CA GLY A 98 -3.19 19.40 3.73
C GLY A 98 -3.07 18.72 2.37
N VAL A 99 -3.93 17.75 2.04
CA VAL A 99 -3.88 17.06 0.73
C VAL A 99 -4.06 18.07 -0.41
N SER A 100 -3.08 18.13 -1.31
CA SER A 100 -3.07 19.00 -2.50
C SER A 100 -3.61 18.28 -3.73
N SER A 101 -3.19 17.04 -3.92
CA SER A 101 -3.70 16.14 -4.96
C SER A 101 -3.59 14.70 -4.46
N ARG A 102 -4.74 14.02 -4.34
CA ARG A 102 -4.83 12.65 -3.83
C ARG A 102 -4.16 11.65 -4.78
N ASP A 103 -4.41 11.81 -6.08
CA ASP A 103 -3.94 10.88 -7.14
C ASP A 103 -2.46 11.04 -7.47
N GLN A 104 -1.86 12.18 -7.09
CA GLN A 104 -0.40 12.42 -7.19
C GLN A 104 0.32 12.25 -5.85
N HIS A 105 -0.40 11.92 -4.78
CA HIS A 105 0.10 11.80 -3.39
C HIS A 105 0.88 13.04 -2.91
N LYS A 106 0.36 14.22 -3.25
CA LYS A 106 0.96 15.53 -2.91
C LYS A 106 0.22 16.21 -1.79
N CYS A 107 0.97 16.78 -0.86
CA CYS A 107 0.48 17.51 0.31
C CYS A 107 1.12 18.90 0.41
N ARG A 108 0.39 19.83 1.02
CA ARG A 108 0.86 21.16 1.38
C ARG A 108 1.15 21.21 2.87
N ILE A 109 2.33 21.70 3.22
CA ILE A 109 2.78 21.93 4.59
C ILE A 109 3.25 23.37 4.75
N TRP A 110 3.27 23.84 6.00
CA TRP A 110 3.85 25.12 6.38
C TRP A 110 5.17 24.87 7.12
N VAL A 111 6.26 25.43 6.60
CA VAL A 111 7.62 25.24 7.11
C VAL A 111 8.30 26.59 7.33
N PRO A 112 9.36 26.69 8.16
CA PRO A 112 10.16 27.92 8.25
C PRO A 112 10.73 28.29 6.89
N SER A 113 10.66 29.56 6.49
CA SER A 113 11.13 30.00 5.17
C SER A 113 12.62 29.69 4.94
N GLU A 114 13.43 29.67 6.00
CA GLU A 114 14.85 29.29 5.97
C GLU A 114 15.10 27.78 5.82
N ALA A 115 14.12 26.94 6.15
CA ALA A 115 14.21 25.47 6.04
C ALA A 115 13.73 24.93 4.68
N VAL A 116 13.11 25.76 3.83
CA VAL A 116 12.52 25.36 2.53
C VAL A 116 13.51 24.62 1.64
N SER A 117 14.77 25.07 1.60
CA SER A 117 15.84 24.47 0.79
C SER A 117 16.20 23.03 1.19
N LYS A 118 15.83 22.59 2.39
CA LYS A 118 16.06 21.23 2.87
C LYS A 118 15.00 20.22 2.44
N TYR A 119 13.84 20.67 1.94
CA TYR A 119 12.77 19.77 1.50
C TYR A 119 13.02 19.34 0.04
N PRO A 120 13.37 18.06 -0.21
CA PRO A 120 13.82 17.63 -1.53
C PRO A 120 12.71 17.73 -2.57
N LEU A 121 13.01 18.40 -3.69
CA LEU A 121 12.15 18.52 -4.87
C LEU A 121 10.80 19.23 -4.64
N ALA A 122 10.65 19.93 -3.52
CA ALA A 122 9.45 20.69 -3.15
C ALA A 122 9.13 21.85 -4.11
N SER A 123 7.85 22.21 -4.21
CA SER A 123 7.37 23.36 -4.97
C SER A 123 6.94 24.48 -4.01
N LEU A 124 7.44 25.70 -4.20
CA LEU A 124 7.05 26.85 -3.39
C LEU A 124 5.66 27.36 -3.82
N ILE A 125 4.74 27.52 -2.87
CA ILE A 125 3.36 27.97 -3.13
C ILE A 125 3.20 29.45 -2.76
N GLN A 126 3.47 29.80 -1.50
CA GLN A 126 3.30 31.16 -0.97
C GLN A 126 4.13 31.35 0.30
N THR A 127 4.51 32.58 0.63
CA THR A 127 5.26 32.92 1.86
C THR A 127 4.50 33.92 2.70
N ASP A 128 4.29 33.58 3.97
CA ASP A 128 3.85 34.47 5.03
C ASP A 128 5.08 35.15 5.65
N VAL A 129 5.30 36.40 5.25
CA VAL A 129 6.42 37.22 5.70
C VAL A 129 6.28 37.64 7.17
N ALA A 130 5.06 37.72 7.70
CA ALA A 130 4.81 38.12 9.09
C ALA A 130 5.17 36.98 10.07
N ASN A 131 4.83 35.75 9.73
CA ASN A 131 5.14 34.56 10.54
C ASN A 131 6.48 33.88 10.17
N LYS A 132 7.20 34.36 9.15
CA LYS A 132 8.40 33.72 8.56
C LYS A 132 8.16 32.26 8.11
N LEU A 133 6.95 31.95 7.64
CA LEU A 133 6.56 30.63 7.19
C LEU A 133 6.34 30.61 5.68
N THR A 134 6.77 29.54 5.03
CA THR A 134 6.48 29.28 3.62
C THR A 134 5.60 28.05 3.50
N SER A 135 4.54 28.15 2.71
CA SER A 135 3.77 27.00 2.29
C SER A 135 4.46 26.37 1.08
N ILE A 136 4.76 25.08 1.18
CA ILE A 136 5.36 24.29 0.12
C ILE A 136 4.49 23.07 -0.19
N GLU A 137 4.48 22.66 -1.44
CA GLU A 137 3.93 21.38 -1.88
C GLU A 137 5.05 20.34 -1.97
N VAL A 138 4.82 19.21 -1.30
CA VAL A 138 5.71 18.07 -1.14
C VAL A 138 4.94 16.77 -1.40
N CYS A 139 5.63 15.64 -1.41
CA CYS A 139 4.96 14.35 -1.26
C CYS A 139 4.45 14.21 0.17
N CYS A 140 3.26 13.61 0.35
CA CYS A 140 2.71 13.33 1.67
C CYS A 140 3.57 12.32 2.44
N THR A 141 3.47 12.30 3.77
CA THR A 141 4.04 11.24 4.62
C THR A 141 3.71 9.85 4.06
N GLY A 142 4.72 8.98 4.06
CA GLY A 142 4.69 7.69 3.36
C GLY A 142 5.17 7.71 1.91
N TYR A 143 5.39 8.87 1.28
CA TYR A 143 5.82 8.95 -0.12
C TYR A 143 7.14 9.72 -0.30
N THR A 144 8.05 9.18 -1.11
CA THR A 144 9.35 9.78 -1.44
C THR A 144 9.30 10.48 -2.82
N PRO A 145 9.83 11.72 -2.94
CA PRO A 145 9.82 12.46 -4.19
C PRO A 145 10.91 11.95 -5.16
N THR A 146 10.53 11.74 -6.42
CA THR A 146 11.43 11.38 -7.53
C THR A 146 11.24 12.36 -8.69
N ARG A 147 12.30 12.79 -9.38
CA ARG A 147 12.15 13.50 -10.67
C ARG A 147 12.01 12.49 -11.80
N LEU A 148 10.90 12.56 -12.52
CA LEU A 148 10.66 11.78 -13.74
C LEU A 148 10.31 12.75 -14.89
N MET A 149 11.13 12.77 -15.95
CA MET A 149 10.97 13.68 -17.09
C MET A 149 10.74 15.16 -16.70
N GLY A 150 11.43 15.62 -15.65
CA GLY A 150 11.33 16.98 -15.10
C GLY A 150 10.24 17.18 -14.04
N VAL A 151 9.21 16.34 -13.98
CA VAL A 151 8.11 16.43 -13.00
C VAL A 151 8.49 15.75 -11.67
N THR A 152 8.08 16.33 -10.53
CA THR A 152 8.15 15.63 -9.24
C THR A 152 7.00 14.62 -9.13
N VAL A 153 7.33 13.34 -9.06
CA VAL A 153 6.43 12.19 -8.86
C VAL A 153 6.65 11.64 -7.46
N CYS A 154 5.57 11.40 -6.73
CA CYS A 154 5.60 10.83 -5.38
C CYS A 154 5.44 9.32 -5.46
N ARG A 155 6.46 8.57 -5.02
CA ARG A 155 6.43 7.10 -4.99
C ARG A 155 6.23 6.61 -3.55
N PRO A 156 5.39 5.60 -3.30
CA PRO A 156 5.18 5.08 -1.95
C PRO A 156 6.48 4.47 -1.39
N ILE A 157 6.68 4.63 -0.09
CA ILE A 157 7.75 4.00 0.69
C ILE A 157 7.21 2.64 1.18
N CYS A 158 7.99 1.58 0.98
CA CYS A 158 7.64 0.27 1.51
C CYS A 158 8.87 -0.64 1.65
N SER A 159 8.86 -1.46 2.70
CA SER A 159 9.91 -2.43 3.03
C SER A 159 9.61 -3.82 2.46
N CYS A 160 9.00 -3.88 1.26
CA CYS A 160 8.57 -5.13 0.63
C CYS A 160 9.76 -5.85 -0.02
N GLN A 161 10.15 -7.01 0.54
CA GLN A 161 11.04 -7.92 -0.18
C GLN A 161 10.27 -8.58 -1.32
N ASN A 162 10.85 -8.68 -2.52
CA ASN A 162 10.25 -9.29 -3.71
C ASN A 162 8.86 -8.74 -4.11
N GLY A 163 8.58 -7.49 -3.79
CA GLY A 163 7.33 -6.82 -4.16
C GLY A 163 7.51 -5.31 -4.29
N GLY A 164 6.59 -4.68 -5.01
CA GLY A 164 6.39 -3.24 -4.97
C GLY A 164 5.31 -2.86 -3.97
N CYS A 165 4.84 -1.63 -4.06
CA CYS A 165 3.64 -1.17 -3.36
C CYS A 165 2.97 -0.07 -4.19
N ARG A 166 1.63 0.01 -4.12
CA ARG A 166 0.85 1.16 -4.63
C ARG A 166 0.58 2.18 -3.53
N VAL A 167 0.39 1.69 -2.31
CA VAL A 167 0.13 2.47 -1.10
C VAL A 167 1.22 2.11 -0.08
N PRO A 168 1.77 3.06 0.69
CA PRO A 168 2.88 2.80 1.60
C PRO A 168 2.57 1.68 2.61
N GLY A 169 3.48 0.72 2.71
CA GLY A 169 3.31 -0.49 3.53
C GLY A 169 2.47 -1.63 2.94
N GLU A 170 1.73 -1.42 1.86
CA GLU A 170 0.91 -2.47 1.23
C GLU A 170 1.65 -3.12 0.05
N CYS A 171 2.17 -4.33 0.28
CA CYS A 171 3.00 -5.04 -0.70
C CYS A 171 2.20 -5.69 -1.85
N ASP A 172 2.48 -5.24 -3.07
CA ASP A 172 2.14 -5.93 -4.32
C ASP A 172 3.32 -6.86 -4.68
N CYS A 173 3.16 -8.16 -4.48
CA CYS A 173 4.22 -9.12 -4.82
C CYS A 173 4.53 -9.13 -6.32
N TYR A 174 5.81 -9.29 -6.68
CA TYR A 174 6.21 -9.40 -8.08
C TYR A 174 5.79 -10.74 -8.71
N GLU A 175 5.84 -10.83 -10.04
CA GLU A 175 5.53 -12.06 -10.77
C GLU A 175 6.42 -13.23 -10.29
N GLY A 176 5.80 -14.39 -10.02
CA GLY A 176 6.46 -15.54 -9.41
C GLY A 176 6.67 -15.45 -7.89
N PHE A 177 6.06 -14.48 -7.22
CA PHE A 177 5.99 -14.40 -5.76
C PHE A 177 4.53 -14.36 -5.27
N VAL A 178 4.29 -14.85 -4.06
CA VAL A 178 2.97 -14.78 -3.39
C VAL A 178 3.10 -14.27 -1.97
N ARG A 179 2.02 -13.69 -1.47
CA ARG A 179 1.89 -13.28 -0.08
C ARG A 179 1.58 -14.51 0.78
N ASN A 180 2.41 -14.78 1.80
CA ASN A 180 2.18 -15.85 2.78
C ASN A 180 1.30 -15.37 3.97
N ASP A 181 1.04 -16.25 4.94
CA ASP A 181 0.25 -15.97 6.15
C ASP A 181 0.77 -14.77 6.96
N ASN A 182 2.08 -14.51 6.92
CA ASN A 182 2.72 -13.36 7.55
C ASN A 182 2.59 -12.07 6.73
N GLY A 183 1.97 -12.11 5.55
CA GLY A 183 1.81 -10.95 4.67
C GLY A 183 3.05 -10.61 3.84
N ASP A 184 4.09 -11.46 3.84
CA ASP A 184 5.36 -11.24 3.15
C ASP A 184 5.39 -11.93 1.77
N CYS A 185 6.10 -11.35 0.79
CA CYS A 185 6.16 -11.88 -0.58
C CYS A 185 7.29 -12.91 -0.74
N VAL A 186 6.90 -14.18 -0.84
CA VAL A 186 7.79 -15.35 -0.88
C VAL A 186 7.71 -16.07 -2.22
N PHE A 187 8.73 -16.88 -2.52
CA PHE A 187 8.86 -17.57 -3.81
C PHE A 187 7.67 -18.50 -4.08
N ALA A 188 7.11 -18.36 -5.28
CA ALA A 188 6.13 -19.27 -5.86
C ALA A 188 6.62 -19.81 -7.22
N CYS A 189 6.03 -20.92 -7.64
CA CYS A 189 6.43 -21.60 -8.87
C CYS A 189 6.02 -20.78 -10.10
N PRO A 190 6.87 -20.74 -11.15
CA PRO A 190 8.01 -21.62 -11.40
C PRO A 190 9.36 -21.19 -10.77
N ILE A 191 9.45 -20.05 -10.08
CA ILE A 191 10.74 -19.50 -9.60
C ILE A 191 11.29 -20.30 -8.42
N GLY A 192 10.42 -20.69 -7.48
CA GLY A 192 10.79 -21.49 -6.31
C GLY A 192 9.56 -21.75 -5.42
N CYS A 193 9.75 -22.37 -4.26
CA CYS A 193 8.68 -22.53 -3.28
C CYS A 193 9.23 -22.29 -1.88
N GLN A 194 8.56 -21.48 -1.06
CA GLN A 194 8.92 -21.40 0.37
C GLN A 194 8.64 -22.76 1.03
N ASN A 195 9.65 -23.35 1.68
CA ASN A 195 9.58 -24.63 2.38
C ASN A 195 9.16 -25.83 1.50
N GLY A 196 9.60 -25.82 0.24
CA GLY A 196 9.32 -26.87 -0.71
C GLY A 196 10.07 -26.70 -2.03
N ARG A 197 9.62 -27.43 -3.05
CA ARG A 197 10.22 -27.50 -4.38
C ARG A 197 9.12 -27.37 -5.43
N CYS A 198 9.42 -26.76 -6.57
CA CYS A 198 8.46 -26.67 -7.66
C CYS A 198 8.33 -27.99 -8.41
N TYR A 199 7.08 -28.36 -8.68
CA TYR A 199 6.74 -29.47 -9.56
C TYR A 199 6.37 -28.98 -10.97
N LEU A 200 6.34 -29.90 -11.94
CA LEU A 200 6.29 -29.56 -13.36
C LEU A 200 4.95 -28.93 -13.82
N ASP A 201 3.91 -29.07 -13.01
CA ASP A 201 2.59 -28.45 -13.20
C ASP A 201 2.50 -27.02 -12.62
N GLY A 202 3.59 -26.50 -12.04
CA GLY A 202 3.61 -25.21 -11.34
C GLY A 202 3.07 -25.26 -9.91
N SER A 203 2.89 -26.45 -9.32
CA SER A 203 2.54 -26.59 -7.91
C SER A 203 3.77 -26.65 -6.99
N CYS A 204 3.55 -26.31 -5.72
CA CYS A 204 4.51 -26.52 -4.64
C CYS A 204 4.43 -27.95 -4.09
N GLN A 205 5.52 -28.71 -4.20
CA GLN A 205 5.74 -29.94 -3.43
C GLN A 205 6.49 -29.58 -2.14
N CYS A 206 5.79 -29.63 -1.01
CA CYS A 206 6.35 -29.25 0.28
C CYS A 206 7.41 -30.25 0.78
N ASP A 207 8.40 -29.75 1.51
CA ASP A 207 9.37 -30.59 2.24
C ASP A 207 8.74 -31.18 3.52
N MET A 208 9.42 -32.15 4.14
CA MET A 208 8.91 -32.87 5.32
C MET A 208 8.60 -31.92 6.49
N GLY A 209 7.42 -32.09 7.10
CA GLY A 209 6.94 -31.23 8.18
C GLY A 209 6.18 -29.97 7.71
N TYR A 210 6.02 -29.77 6.40
CA TYR A 210 5.24 -28.66 5.84
C TYR A 210 4.04 -29.18 5.03
N MET A 211 2.95 -28.42 5.03
CA MET A 211 1.76 -28.66 4.23
C MET A 211 1.53 -27.55 3.21
N LEU A 212 0.87 -27.91 2.12
CA LEU A 212 0.52 -26.98 1.05
C LEU A 212 -0.60 -26.02 1.52
N ASP A 213 -0.44 -24.74 1.25
CA ASP A 213 -1.48 -23.74 1.50
C ASP A 213 -2.75 -23.95 0.65
N GLU A 214 -3.87 -23.37 1.07
CA GLU A 214 -5.17 -23.34 0.38
C GLU A 214 -5.06 -22.80 -1.06
N THR A 215 -4.21 -21.77 -1.29
CA THR A 215 -3.93 -21.22 -2.62
C THR A 215 -3.03 -22.10 -3.48
N ARG A 216 -2.43 -23.15 -2.88
CA ARG A 216 -1.44 -24.08 -3.45
C ARG A 216 -0.13 -23.45 -3.97
N ARG A 217 0.23 -22.26 -3.50
CA ARG A 217 1.42 -21.52 -3.99
C ARG A 217 2.59 -21.36 -3.02
N PHE A 218 2.45 -21.76 -1.76
CA PHE A 218 3.54 -21.85 -0.79
C PHE A 218 3.27 -22.96 0.23
N CYS A 219 4.26 -23.32 1.04
CA CYS A 219 4.14 -24.36 2.07
C CYS A 219 4.27 -23.78 3.48
N ARG A 220 3.22 -23.99 4.29
CA ARG A 220 3.14 -23.59 5.70
C ARG A 220 3.54 -24.76 6.63
N PRO A 221 4.18 -24.51 7.79
CA PRO A 221 4.61 -25.58 8.68
C PRO A 221 3.42 -26.33 9.29
N ILE A 222 3.64 -27.60 9.63
CA ILE A 222 2.69 -28.44 10.37
C ILE A 222 3.07 -28.44 11.85
N CYS A 223 2.09 -28.20 12.71
CA CYS A 223 2.19 -28.46 14.15
C CYS A 223 1.08 -29.43 14.51
N SER A 224 1.41 -30.70 14.80
CA SER A 224 0.47 -31.82 14.91
C SER A 224 -0.52 -31.68 16.07
N THR A 225 -0.16 -30.97 17.14
CA THR A 225 -1.07 -30.62 18.25
C THR A 225 -1.80 -29.29 18.03
N GLY A 226 -1.47 -28.55 16.97
CA GLY A 226 -1.76 -27.13 16.83
C GLY A 226 -1.02 -26.27 17.87
N CYS A 227 -1.15 -24.95 17.73
CA CYS A 227 -0.57 -23.95 18.65
C CYS A 227 -1.59 -23.41 19.67
N GLY A 228 -2.57 -24.25 20.02
CA GLY A 228 -3.74 -23.88 20.81
C GLY A 228 -4.73 -22.98 20.04
N ASN A 229 -5.85 -22.65 20.70
CA ASN A 229 -6.93 -21.86 20.10
C ASN A 229 -6.72 -20.33 20.25
N ASN A 230 -5.46 -19.88 20.41
CA ASN A 230 -5.13 -18.48 20.71
C ASN A 230 -4.49 -17.82 19.47
N PRO A 231 -5.14 -16.82 18.83
CA PRO A 231 -4.65 -16.19 17.60
C PRO A 231 -3.32 -15.44 17.76
N ARG A 232 -2.84 -15.24 19.00
CA ARG A 232 -1.51 -14.66 19.27
C ARG A 232 -0.35 -15.63 19.04
N HIS A 233 -0.61 -16.90 18.74
CA HIS A 233 0.39 -17.93 18.44
C HIS A 233 0.19 -18.47 17.03
N ASN A 234 1.28 -18.83 16.34
CA ASN A 234 1.23 -19.52 15.06
C ASN A 234 2.34 -20.60 14.99
N CYS A 235 2.16 -21.59 14.13
CA CYS A 235 3.20 -22.54 13.77
C CYS A 235 4.22 -21.80 12.89
N THR A 236 5.46 -21.65 13.36
CA THR A 236 6.52 -20.91 12.64
C THR A 236 7.50 -21.83 11.92
N GLU A 237 7.74 -23.01 12.51
CA GLU A 237 8.53 -24.10 11.93
C GLU A 237 7.83 -25.43 12.28
N PRO A 238 8.16 -26.57 11.66
CA PRO A 238 7.47 -27.84 11.92
C PRO A 238 7.54 -28.25 13.40
N GLU A 239 6.37 -28.47 14.00
CA GLU A 239 6.17 -28.71 15.44
C GLU A 239 6.67 -27.59 16.39
N VAL A 240 6.96 -26.39 15.86
CA VAL A 240 7.40 -25.22 16.64
C VAL A 240 6.35 -24.10 16.59
N CYS A 241 5.70 -23.90 17.73
CA CYS A 241 4.75 -22.81 17.95
C CYS A 241 5.45 -21.58 18.56
N SER A 242 5.32 -20.43 17.91
CA SER A 242 5.83 -19.14 18.38
C SER A 242 4.72 -18.09 18.43
N CYS A 243 5.02 -16.87 18.86
CA CYS A 243 4.10 -15.75 18.71
C CYS A 243 3.84 -15.44 17.23
N ALA A 244 2.58 -15.11 16.89
CA ALA A 244 2.20 -14.69 15.55
C ALA A 244 2.81 -13.31 15.19
N LYS A 245 2.81 -12.93 13.91
CA LYS A 245 3.30 -11.62 13.49
C LYS A 245 2.47 -10.49 14.13
N GLY A 246 3.15 -9.47 14.65
CA GLY A 246 2.51 -8.44 15.50
C GLY A 246 2.42 -8.81 16.98
N TYR A 247 3.06 -9.90 17.41
CA TYR A 247 3.15 -10.32 18.81
C TYR A 247 4.60 -10.67 19.20
N GLN A 248 4.96 -10.44 20.46
CA GLN A 248 6.26 -10.78 21.02
C GLN A 248 6.11 -11.57 22.32
N LEU A 249 7.02 -12.52 22.56
CA LEU A 249 7.05 -13.32 23.77
C LEU A 249 7.55 -12.49 24.96
N THR A 250 6.77 -12.49 26.03
CA THR A 250 7.04 -11.81 27.30
C THR A 250 6.89 -12.79 28.47
N ASN A 251 7.16 -12.32 29.69
CA ASN A 251 6.85 -13.07 30.92
C ASN A 251 5.35 -13.41 31.05
N GLU A 252 4.46 -12.68 30.37
CA GLU A 252 3.01 -12.87 30.33
C GLU A 252 2.55 -13.58 29.04
N GLY A 253 3.47 -14.28 28.35
CA GLY A 253 3.20 -14.93 27.06
C GLY A 253 3.29 -13.97 25.87
N CYS A 254 2.66 -14.33 24.76
CA CYS A 254 2.62 -13.49 23.56
C CYS A 254 1.72 -12.26 23.76
N GLN A 255 2.33 -11.08 23.78
CA GLN A 255 1.64 -9.78 23.90
C GLN A 255 1.74 -9.00 22.58
N PRO A 256 0.74 -8.16 22.24
CA PRO A 256 0.72 -7.42 21.00
C PRO A 256 1.84 -6.38 20.95
N VAL A 257 2.45 -6.25 19.78
CA VAL A 257 3.46 -5.23 19.47
C VAL A 257 2.96 -4.39 18.31
N CYS A 258 2.90 -3.09 18.56
CA CYS A 258 2.47 -2.11 17.59
C CYS A 258 3.71 -1.60 16.84
N ASP A 259 3.55 -1.39 15.53
CA ASP A 259 4.49 -0.70 14.67
C ASP A 259 3.71 0.46 13.99
N PRO A 260 3.88 1.72 14.46
CA PRO A 260 4.89 2.17 15.41
C PRO A 260 4.59 1.71 16.84
N ASP A 261 5.58 1.79 17.73
CA ASP A 261 5.29 1.74 19.16
C ASP A 261 4.29 2.83 19.55
N CYS A 262 3.41 2.53 20.51
CA CYS A 262 2.35 3.44 20.94
C CYS A 262 2.86 4.68 21.69
N GLY A 263 4.16 4.71 22.06
CA GLY A 263 4.79 5.87 22.66
C GLY A 263 4.48 6.03 24.15
N ILE A 264 5.03 7.10 24.73
CA ILE A 264 4.96 7.34 26.18
C ILE A 264 3.49 7.52 26.59
N GLY A 265 3.06 6.72 27.58
CA GLY A 265 1.68 6.73 28.07
C GLY A 265 0.67 5.97 27.20
N GLY A 266 1.10 5.35 26.11
CA GLY A 266 0.30 4.38 25.35
C GLY A 266 0.59 2.94 25.76
N ILE A 267 -0.39 2.07 25.60
CA ILE A 267 -0.20 0.61 25.56
C ILE A 267 -0.73 0.05 24.24
N CYS A 268 -0.05 -0.96 23.69
CA CYS A 268 -0.49 -1.63 22.49
C CYS A 268 -1.64 -2.61 22.80
N ARG A 269 -2.70 -2.56 22.00
CA ARG A 269 -3.74 -3.58 21.91
C ARG A 269 -3.57 -4.38 20.61
N ASP A 270 -4.30 -5.48 20.52
CA ASP A 270 -4.33 -6.33 19.32
C ASP A 270 -4.69 -5.50 18.06
N ASN A 271 -4.25 -5.95 16.88
CA ASN A 271 -4.40 -5.25 15.59
C ASN A 271 -3.67 -3.90 15.45
N ASN A 272 -2.58 -3.65 16.19
CA ASN A 272 -1.77 -2.43 16.05
C ASN A 272 -2.56 -1.15 16.44
N GLU A 273 -3.41 -1.26 17.46
CA GLU A 273 -4.27 -0.19 17.97
C GLU A 273 -3.76 0.27 19.34
N CYS A 274 -3.58 1.58 19.52
CA CYS A 274 -2.97 2.15 20.71
C CYS A 274 -4.01 2.72 21.68
N ASP A 275 -3.91 2.32 22.95
CA ASP A 275 -4.75 2.77 24.05
C ASP A 275 -3.98 3.79 24.88
N CYS A 276 -4.47 5.03 24.93
CA CYS A 276 -3.74 6.16 25.49
C CYS A 276 -4.20 6.47 26.92
N GLY A 277 -3.26 6.46 27.86
CA GLY A 277 -3.51 6.79 29.26
C GLY A 277 -3.87 8.26 29.50
N PRO A 278 -4.33 8.61 30.72
CA PRO A 278 -4.81 9.95 31.05
C PRO A 278 -3.80 11.06 30.71
N GLY A 279 -4.24 12.06 29.95
CA GLY A 279 -3.40 13.17 29.47
C GLY A 279 -2.71 12.93 28.13
N TYR A 280 -2.90 11.76 27.51
CA TYR A 280 -2.46 11.42 26.17
C TYR A 280 -3.64 11.20 25.23
N THR A 281 -3.40 11.37 23.93
CA THR A 281 -4.41 11.29 22.87
C THR A 281 -3.79 10.67 21.62
N LEU A 282 -4.53 9.83 20.89
CA LEU A 282 -4.03 9.21 19.67
C LEU A 282 -3.90 10.24 18.55
N LYS A 283 -2.66 10.55 18.15
CA LYS A 283 -2.33 11.55 17.11
C LYS A 283 -1.22 11.00 16.21
N ASP A 284 -1.40 11.05 14.91
CA ASP A 284 -0.53 10.44 13.89
C ASP A 284 -0.22 8.94 14.17
N GLY A 285 -1.16 8.20 14.77
CA GLY A 285 -1.02 6.77 15.10
C GLY A 285 -0.26 6.43 16.40
N VAL A 286 0.14 7.44 17.18
CA VAL A 286 0.90 7.28 18.44
C VAL A 286 0.19 8.06 19.57
N CYS A 287 0.33 7.63 20.82
CA CYS A 287 -0.19 8.38 21.96
C CYS A 287 0.69 9.61 22.22
N GLN A 288 0.10 10.80 22.10
CA GLN A 288 0.78 12.08 22.27
C GLN A 288 0.07 12.94 23.32
N SER A 289 0.87 13.63 24.14
CA SER A 289 0.37 14.64 25.07
C SER A 289 -0.04 15.93 24.32
N ASP A 290 -0.79 16.81 24.98
CA ASP A 290 -1.07 18.14 24.42
C ASP A 290 0.15 19.07 24.53
N CYS A 291 0.63 19.52 23.36
CA CYS A 291 1.75 20.45 23.24
C CYS A 291 1.31 21.91 23.08
N TYR A 292 2.10 22.82 23.62
CA TYR A 292 2.07 24.25 23.26
C TYR A 292 2.95 24.55 22.03
N GLN A 293 3.87 23.65 21.69
CA GLN A 293 4.80 23.73 20.55
C GLN A 293 4.24 23.04 19.30
N LYS A 294 4.66 23.48 18.11
CA LYS A 294 4.23 22.92 16.82
C LYS A 294 5.07 21.70 16.42
N CYS A 295 4.96 20.58 17.14
CA CYS A 295 5.73 19.33 16.92
C CYS A 295 5.43 18.58 15.59
N TYR A 296 5.28 19.29 14.48
CA TYR A 296 5.24 18.73 13.13
C TYR A 296 6.53 17.94 12.86
N ASN A 297 6.41 16.75 12.27
CA ASN A 297 7.50 15.77 12.07
C ASN A 297 8.18 15.29 13.38
N GLY A 298 7.37 15.14 14.44
CA GLY A 298 7.79 14.59 15.72
C GLY A 298 6.63 14.08 16.57
N VAL A 299 6.95 13.69 17.81
CA VAL A 299 6.03 13.21 18.85
C VAL A 299 6.07 14.19 20.03
N CYS A 300 4.91 14.68 20.49
CA CYS A 300 4.82 15.49 21.71
C CYS A 300 4.84 14.62 22.98
N VAL A 301 6.00 14.52 23.65
CA VAL A 301 6.17 13.74 24.88
C VAL A 301 5.90 14.53 26.16
N SER A 302 5.94 15.86 26.10
CA SER A 302 5.37 16.74 27.12
C SER A 302 5.09 18.12 26.52
N ARG A 303 4.34 18.96 27.24
CA ARG A 303 3.82 20.28 26.79
C ARG A 303 4.82 21.17 26.04
N ASN A 304 6.11 21.09 26.39
CA ASN A 304 7.23 21.88 25.85
C ASN A 304 8.37 21.01 25.26
N ARG A 305 8.12 19.74 24.93
CA ARG A 305 9.13 18.81 24.40
C ARG A 305 8.59 17.95 23.26
N CYS A 306 9.01 18.28 22.05
CA CYS A 306 8.97 17.38 20.90
C CYS A 306 10.14 16.37 20.97
N ILE A 307 9.93 15.16 20.48
CA ILE A 307 11.00 14.29 19.95
C ILE A 307 10.81 14.24 18.43
N CYS A 308 11.83 14.64 17.67
CA CYS A 308 11.74 14.67 16.20
C CYS A 308 11.90 13.28 15.58
N ASP A 309 11.29 13.09 14.42
CA ASP A 309 11.38 11.84 13.66
C ASP A 309 12.77 11.65 13.03
N PRO A 310 13.18 10.41 12.67
CA PRO A 310 14.46 10.16 12.02
C PRO A 310 14.68 11.03 10.77
N GLY A 311 15.82 11.72 10.71
CA GLY A 311 16.13 12.69 9.65
C GLY A 311 15.62 14.12 9.90
N PHE A 312 14.95 14.39 11.02
CA PHE A 312 14.51 15.72 11.43
C PHE A 312 15.20 16.18 12.73
N THR A 313 15.35 17.49 12.89
CA THR A 313 15.88 18.16 14.08
C THR A 313 14.98 19.31 14.51
N TYR A 314 15.02 19.66 15.80
CA TYR A 314 14.15 20.68 16.38
C TYR A 314 14.62 22.09 16.02
N HIS A 315 13.70 22.91 15.50
CA HIS A 315 13.96 24.27 15.08
C HIS A 315 13.31 25.28 16.05
N GLU A 316 14.13 25.91 16.88
CA GLU A 316 13.67 26.72 18.02
C GLU A 316 12.75 27.87 17.63
N GLN A 317 13.08 28.62 16.57
CA GLN A 317 12.33 29.80 16.15
C GLN A 317 10.87 29.50 15.75
N SER A 318 10.59 28.31 15.24
CA SER A 318 9.25 27.90 14.78
C SER A 318 8.58 26.86 15.68
N THR A 319 9.34 26.27 16.61
CA THR A 319 8.95 25.14 17.49
C THR A 319 8.57 23.85 16.74
N MET A 320 9.16 23.64 15.55
CA MET A 320 8.86 22.52 14.64
C MET A 320 10.06 21.60 14.46
N CYS A 321 9.84 20.34 14.05
CA CYS A 321 10.91 19.51 13.52
C CYS A 321 11.05 19.73 12.00
N VAL A 322 12.25 20.12 11.57
CA VAL A 322 12.64 20.34 10.16
C VAL A 322 13.73 19.35 9.76
N PRO A 323 13.93 19.04 8.47
CA PRO A 323 15.00 18.14 8.05
C PRO A 323 16.38 18.61 8.53
N VAL A 324 17.30 17.66 8.74
CA VAL A 324 18.70 17.93 9.11
C VAL A 324 19.48 18.65 8.00
#